data_AF-A0A413I3N2-F1
#
_entry.id   AF-A0A413I3N2-F1
#
_cell.length_a   1.000
_cell.length_b   1.000
_cell.length_c   1.000
_cell.angle_alpha   90.00
_cell.angle_beta   90.00
_cell.angle_gamma   90.00
#
_symmetry.space_group_name_H-M   'P 1'
#
loop_
_entity.id
_entity.type
_entity.pdbx_description
1 polymer ?
#
loop_
_entity_poly.entity_id
_entity_poly.type
_entity_poly.pdbx_seq_one_letter_code
_entity_poly.pdbx_strand_id
1 'polypeptide(L)'
;MEEEKAYLERYRNGDLKAKDVLIERNLRLVAHVVRKYQTAEEDTDDLISIGTIGLIKAVSTFDGNRNSRLGTYAARCIENTIHTQRHFWRLILQKCLFVCREKTGFFPENTIY
;
A
#
# COMPACT_ATOMS: atom_id res chain seq x y z
N MET A 1 -20.12 4.51 -7.68
CA MET A 1 -19.06 5.08 -6.81
C MET A 1 -19.35 4.81 -5.33
N GLU A 2 -20.59 4.43 -5.04
CA GLU A 2 -21.15 4.12 -3.72
C GLU A 2 -20.53 2.86 -3.10
N GLU A 3 -20.27 1.79 -3.89
CA GLU A 3 -19.66 0.56 -3.35
C GLU A 3 -18.28 0.77 -2.72
N GLU A 4 -17.39 1.52 -3.40
CA GLU A 4 -16.04 1.79 -2.89
C GLU A 4 -16.11 2.53 -1.55
N LYS A 5 -17.00 3.51 -1.44
CA LYS A 5 -17.24 4.25 -0.19
C LYS A 5 -17.79 3.33 0.91
N ALA A 6 -18.70 2.42 0.58
CA ALA A 6 -19.24 1.46 1.53
C ALA A 6 -18.16 0.51 2.09
N TYR A 7 -17.25 0.02 1.24
CA TYR A 7 -16.13 -0.80 1.70
C TYR A 7 -15.14 0.00 2.56
N LEU A 8 -14.88 1.26 2.21
CA LEU A 8 -14.03 2.14 3.02
C LEU A 8 -14.63 2.43 4.40
N GLU A 9 -15.94 2.63 4.47
CA GLU A 9 -16.66 2.84 5.73
C GLU A 9 -16.66 1.57 6.59
N ARG A 10 -16.89 0.40 5.99
CA ARG A 10 -16.75 -0.90 6.67
C ARG A 10 -15.33 -1.11 7.19
N TYR A 11 -14.30 -0.79 6.40
CA TYR A 11 -12.92 -0.87 6.85
C TYR A 11 -12.64 0.08 8.02
N ARG A 12 -13.17 1.31 7.99
CA ARG A 12 -13.11 2.25 9.12
C ARG A 12 -13.76 1.70 10.39
N ASN A 13 -14.80 0.89 10.24
CA ASN A 13 -15.46 0.18 11.34
C ASN A 13 -14.71 -1.09 11.78
N GLY A 14 -13.52 -1.37 11.23
CA GLY A 14 -12.65 -2.50 11.60
C GLY A 14 -12.80 -3.75 10.73
N ASP A 15 -13.57 -3.71 9.64
CA ASP A 15 -13.75 -4.86 8.75
C ASP A 15 -12.51 -5.04 7.84
N LEU A 16 -11.65 -6.00 8.20
CA LEU A 16 -10.47 -6.34 7.41
C LEU A 16 -10.81 -6.95 6.04
N LYS A 17 -11.94 -7.66 5.91
CA LYS A 17 -12.36 -8.21 4.62
C LYS A 17 -12.69 -7.11 3.62
N ALA A 18 -13.23 -5.99 4.10
CA ALA A 18 -13.50 -4.84 3.26
C ALA A 18 -12.22 -4.24 2.67
N LYS A 19 -11.11 -4.24 3.43
CA LYS A 19 -9.79 -3.85 2.93
C LYS A 19 -9.27 -4.82 1.87
N ASP A 20 -9.39 -6.12 2.09
CA ASP A 20 -8.91 -7.13 1.13
C ASP A 20 -9.63 -6.98 -0.22
N VAL A 21 -10.95 -6.81 -0.20
CA VAL A 21 -11.74 -6.54 -1.41
C VAL A 21 -11.28 -5.26 -2.13
N LEU A 22 -10.97 -4.19 -1.39
CA LEU A 22 -10.46 -2.94 -1.97
C LEU A 22 -9.07 -3.14 -2.61
N ILE A 23 -8.21 -3.93 -1.99
CA ILE A 23 -6.88 -4.25 -2.54
C ILE A 23 -7.05 -5.08 -3.81
N GLU A 24 -7.80 -6.18 -3.76
CA GLU A 24 -8.01 -7.09 -4.89
C GLU A 24 -8.58 -6.37 -6.12
N ARG A 25 -9.59 -5.50 -5.93
CA ARG A 25 -10.16 -4.69 -7.01
C ARG A 25 -9.13 -3.77 -7.67
N ASN A 26 -8.11 -3.33 -6.94
CA ASN A 26 -7.09 -2.40 -7.41
C ASN A 26 -5.75 -3.06 -7.75
N LEU A 27 -5.61 -4.38 -7.63
CA LEU A 27 -4.36 -5.10 -8.00
C LEU A 27 -3.98 -4.89 -9.47
N ARG A 28 -4.95 -4.82 -10.37
CA ARG A 28 -4.70 -4.56 -11.80
C ARG A 28 -4.03 -3.20 -12.05
N LEU A 29 -4.30 -2.21 -11.19
CA LEU A 29 -3.65 -0.91 -11.26
C LEU A 29 -2.16 -1.02 -10.94
N VAL A 30 -1.78 -1.86 -9.97
CA VAL A 30 -0.38 -2.08 -9.59
C VAL A 30 0.43 -2.55 -10.80
N ALA A 31 -0.03 -3.61 -11.47
CA ALA A 31 0.65 -4.13 -12.65
C ALA A 31 0.75 -3.07 -13.78
N HIS A 32 -0.30 -2.26 -13.96
CA HIS A 32 -0.29 -1.20 -14.96
C HIS A 32 0.73 -0.09 -14.64
N VAL A 33 0.82 0.33 -13.37
CA VAL A 33 1.76 1.38 -12.94
C VAL A 33 3.19 0.85 -12.98
N VAL A 34 3.45 -0.32 -12.42
CA VAL A 34 4.77 -0.97 -12.35
C VAL A 34 5.39 -1.14 -13.73
N ARG A 35 4.60 -1.54 -14.73
CA ARG A 35 5.09 -1.72 -16.10
C ARG A 35 5.72 -0.47 -16.72
N LYS A 36 5.39 0.74 -16.22
CA LYS A 36 6.01 1.99 -16.67
C LYS A 36 7.41 2.20 -16.08
N TYR A 37 7.72 1.55 -14.96
CA TYR A 37 8.98 1.68 -14.23
C TYR A 37 9.91 0.49 -14.42
N GLN A 38 9.44 -0.58 -15.07
CA GLN A 38 10.25 -1.74 -15.40
C GLN A 38 11.43 -1.33 -16.28
N THR A 39 12.62 -1.66 -15.83
CA THR A 39 13.89 -1.51 -16.57
C THR A 39 14.49 -2.90 -16.83
N ALA A 40 15.48 -3.01 -17.73
CA ALA A 40 16.08 -4.31 -18.07
C ALA A 40 16.84 -4.97 -16.91
N GLU A 41 17.12 -4.23 -15.84
CA GLU A 41 17.93 -4.65 -14.69
C GLU A 41 17.08 -5.03 -13.46
N GLU A 42 15.78 -4.70 -13.46
CA GLU A 42 14.89 -4.89 -12.31
C GLU A 42 13.89 -6.03 -12.57
N ASP A 43 13.71 -6.92 -11.59
CA ASP A 43 12.70 -7.97 -11.66
C ASP A 43 11.29 -7.35 -11.59
N THR A 44 10.43 -7.82 -12.49
CA THR A 44 9.04 -7.38 -12.54
C THR A 44 8.30 -7.82 -11.28
N ASP A 45 8.59 -9.01 -10.78
CA ASP A 45 7.91 -9.57 -9.60
C ASP A 45 8.27 -8.79 -8.32
N ASP A 46 9.50 -8.30 -8.23
CA ASP A 46 9.94 -7.39 -7.15
C ASP A 46 9.18 -6.06 -7.21
N LEU A 47 9.06 -5.47 -8.40
CA LEU A 47 8.33 -4.22 -8.58
C LEU A 47 6.83 -4.39 -8.28
N ILE A 48 6.23 -5.53 -8.65
CA ILE A 48 4.84 -5.86 -8.30
C ILE A 48 4.69 -5.96 -6.78
N SER A 49 5.63 -6.62 -6.10
CA SER A 49 5.63 -6.73 -4.64
C SER A 49 5.73 -5.35 -3.96
N ILE A 50 6.67 -4.51 -4.40
CA ILE A 50 6.84 -3.13 -3.93
C ILE A 50 5.56 -2.30 -4.20
N GLY A 51 5.00 -2.41 -5.40
CA GLY A 51 3.78 -1.71 -5.77
C GLY A 51 2.57 -2.15 -4.96
N THR A 52 2.49 -3.44 -4.61
CA THR A 52 1.43 -4.00 -3.76
C THR A 52 1.52 -3.43 -2.35
N ILE A 53 2.72 -3.29 -1.79
CA ILE A 53 2.94 -2.61 -0.49
C ILE A 53 2.45 -1.15 -0.57
N GLY A 54 2.77 -0.45 -1.67
CA GLY A 54 2.29 0.91 -1.93
C GLY A 54 0.77 1.02 -1.99
N LEU A 55 0.11 0.05 -2.63
CA LEU A 55 -1.35 -0.04 -2.69
C LEU A 55 -1.97 -0.29 -1.30
N ILE A 56 -1.45 -1.25 -0.54
CA ILE A 56 -1.93 -1.55 0.82
C ILE A 56 -1.84 -0.32 1.71
N LYS A 57 -0.70 0.40 1.64
CA LYS A 57 -0.51 1.65 2.37
C LYS A 57 -1.52 2.70 1.93
N ALA A 58 -1.74 2.85 0.63
CA ALA A 58 -2.71 3.79 0.09
C ALA A 58 -4.13 3.51 0.61
N VAL A 59 -4.58 2.27 0.58
CA VAL A 59 -5.90 1.87 1.12
C VAL A 59 -5.99 2.16 2.62
N SER A 60 -4.91 1.92 3.37
CA SER A 60 -4.88 2.16 4.81
C SER A 60 -4.87 3.65 5.19
N THR A 61 -4.32 4.52 4.35
CA THR A 61 -4.20 5.97 4.62
C THR A 61 -5.18 6.83 3.82
N PHE A 62 -6.02 6.21 3.00
CA PHE A 62 -6.97 6.93 2.16
C PHE A 62 -8.05 7.59 3.01
N ASP A 63 -8.30 8.88 2.73
CA ASP A 63 -9.37 9.63 3.34
C ASP A 63 -10.39 10.02 2.27
N GLY A 64 -11.57 9.37 2.32
CA GLY A 64 -12.65 9.59 1.35
C GLY A 64 -13.28 10.99 1.40
N ASN A 65 -12.87 11.84 2.36
CA ASN A 65 -13.32 13.22 2.45
C ASN A 65 -12.57 14.16 1.50
N ARG A 66 -11.36 13.78 1.06
CA ARG A 66 -10.66 14.47 -0.02
C ARG A 66 -11.27 13.97 -1.32
N ASN A 67 -11.89 14.86 -2.11
CA ASN A 67 -12.65 14.59 -3.35
C ASN A 67 -11.84 13.92 -4.49
N SER A 68 -11.09 12.86 -4.19
CA SER A 68 -10.17 12.14 -5.06
C SER A 68 -10.54 10.66 -5.02
N ARG A 69 -10.43 9.98 -6.15
CA ARG A 69 -10.73 8.55 -6.26
C ARG A 69 -9.63 7.73 -5.60
N LEU A 70 -9.99 6.61 -4.96
CA LEU A 70 -9.01 5.69 -4.36
C LEU A 70 -7.96 5.26 -5.39
N GLY A 71 -8.37 4.91 -6.61
CA GLY A 71 -7.45 4.52 -7.68
C GLY A 71 -6.43 5.61 -8.05
N THR A 72 -6.84 6.88 -8.08
CA THR A 72 -5.93 8.01 -8.38
C THR A 72 -4.93 8.21 -7.24
N TYR A 73 -5.39 8.14 -5.99
CA TYR A 73 -4.52 8.22 -4.83
C TYR A 73 -3.55 7.02 -4.75
N ALA A 74 -4.06 5.81 -5.00
CA ALA A 74 -3.29 4.58 -5.02
C ALA A 74 -2.19 4.62 -6.07
N ALA A 75 -2.49 5.06 -7.31
CA ALA A 75 -1.47 5.21 -8.35
C ALA A 75 -0.32 6.11 -7.87
N ARG A 76 -0.62 7.28 -7.30
CA ARG A 76 0.40 8.20 -6.77
C ARG A 76 1.21 7.58 -5.63
N CYS A 77 0.59 6.81 -4.74
CA CYS A 77 1.28 6.10 -3.68
C CYS A 77 2.19 4.97 -4.20
N ILE A 78 1.74 4.23 -5.21
CA ILE A 78 2.53 3.17 -5.86
C ILE A 78 3.76 3.78 -6.51
N GLU A 79 3.58 4.82 -7.35
CA GLU A 79 4.68 5.54 -8.00
C GLU A 79 5.67 6.07 -6.97
N ASN A 80 5.17 6.72 -5.92
CA ASN A 80 6.03 7.24 -4.85
C ASN A 80 6.78 6.12 -4.12
N THR A 81 6.17 4.96 -3.93
CA THR A 81 6.83 3.82 -3.24
C THR A 81 7.93 3.24 -4.11
N ILE A 82 7.71 3.08 -5.42
CA ILE A 82 8.72 2.62 -6.38
C ILE A 82 9.90 3.62 -6.45
N HIS A 83 9.60 4.92 -6.61
CA HIS A 83 10.61 5.98 -6.59
C HIS A 83 11.35 6.06 -5.26
N THR A 84 10.63 5.95 -4.14
CA THR A 84 11.24 6.00 -2.81
C THR A 84 12.10 4.76 -2.58
N GLN A 85 11.70 3.56 -3.00
CA GLN A 85 12.50 2.33 -2.87
C GLN A 85 13.88 2.47 -3.51
N ARG A 86 13.97 3.13 -4.67
CA ARG A 86 15.25 3.49 -5.32
C ARG A 86 16.14 4.40 -4.45
N HIS A 87 15.56 5.29 -3.66
CA HIS A 87 16.29 6.14 -2.71
C HIS A 87 16.46 5.51 -1.32
N PHE A 88 15.57 4.59 -0.95
CA PHE A 88 15.40 4.07 0.40
C PHE A 88 16.17 2.78 0.62
N TRP A 89 16.48 1.95 -0.39
CA TRP A 89 17.52 0.91 -0.22
C TRP A 89 18.90 1.49 0.10
N ARG A 90 19.16 2.74 -0.28
CA ARG A 90 20.34 3.50 0.14
C ARG A 90 20.27 3.97 1.61
N LEU A 91 19.09 3.93 2.24
CA LEU A 91 18.81 4.41 3.61
C LEU A 91 18.23 3.34 4.56
N ILE A 92 17.79 2.17 4.09
CA ILE A 92 17.20 1.07 4.89
C ILE A 92 18.26 0.40 5.77
N LEU A 93 19.54 0.43 5.38
CA LEU A 93 20.63 0.13 6.32
C LEU A 93 20.66 1.09 7.52
N GLN A 94 20.03 2.27 7.45
CA GLN A 94 19.97 3.25 8.53
C GLN A 94 18.59 3.42 9.21
N LYS A 95 17.48 2.92 8.63
CA LYS A 95 16.12 3.30 9.06
C LYS A 95 15.13 2.17 9.35
N CYS A 96 15.57 0.91 9.46
CA CYS A 96 14.83 -0.12 10.23
C CYS A 96 14.51 0.35 11.67
N LEU A 97 15.14 1.43 12.16
CA LEU A 97 15.00 1.98 13.51
C LEU A 97 13.78 2.92 13.74
N PHE A 98 13.08 3.44 12.71
CA PHE A 98 12.13 4.57 12.94
C PHE A 98 10.63 4.20 12.94
N VAL A 99 10.16 3.24 12.14
CA VAL A 99 8.71 2.93 12.07
C VAL A 99 8.22 2.07 13.24
N CYS A 100 9.14 1.44 13.99
CA CYS A 100 8.78 0.77 15.24
C CYS A 100 8.41 1.73 16.38
N ARG A 101 8.58 3.06 16.24
CA ARG A 101 8.66 3.96 17.41
C ARG A 101 7.45 4.84 17.69
N GLU A 102 6.48 5.03 16.78
CA GLU A 102 5.39 6.00 17.04
C GLU A 102 3.99 5.45 16.72
N LYS A 103 3.42 4.73 17.70
CA LYS A 103 1.97 4.63 18.02
C LYS A 103 1.07 4.09 16.90
N THR A 104 0.54 2.88 16.97
CA THR A 104 -0.57 2.51 17.86
C THR A 104 -0.58 1.00 18.15
N GLY A 105 -0.66 0.63 19.42
CA GLY A 105 -0.59 -0.75 19.88
C GLY A 105 -1.83 -1.57 19.53
N PHE A 106 -1.61 -2.71 18.89
CA PHE A 106 -2.36 -3.95 19.04
C PHE A 106 -1.63 -5.03 18.25
N PHE A 107 -1.06 -6.03 18.90
CA PHE A 107 -1.19 -7.44 18.52
C PHE A 107 -0.61 -8.25 19.69
N PRO A 108 -1.43 -9.08 20.35
CA PRO A 108 -0.99 -9.83 21.51
C PRO A 108 0.07 -10.84 21.12
N GLU A 109 0.99 -10.99 22.05
CA GLU A 109 2.12 -11.91 22.04
C GLU A 109 1.62 -13.37 22.08
N ASN A 110 2.46 -14.27 21.54
CA ASN A 110 2.37 -15.73 21.53
C ASN A 110 1.44 -16.40 20.50
N THR A 111 2.06 -17.12 19.55
CA THR A 111 2.29 -18.56 19.74
C THR A 111 3.41 -19.04 18.81
N ILE A 112 4.32 -19.76 19.44
CA ILE A 112 5.47 -20.51 18.94
C ILE A 112 4.98 -21.70 18.10
N TYR A 113 5.46 -21.85 16.85
CA TYR A 113 5.96 -23.08 16.18
C TYR A 113 6.24 -22.79 14.71
#